data_AF-A0A9D9XH28-F1
#
_entry.id   AF-A0A9D9XH28-F1
#
_cell.length_a   1.000
_cell.length_b   1.000
_cell.length_c   1.000
_cell.angle_alpha   90.00
_cell.angle_beta   90.00
_cell.angle_gamma   90.00
#
_symmetry.space_group_name_H-M   'P 1'
#
loop_
_entity.id
_entity.type
_entity.pdbx_description
1 polymer ?
#
loop_
_entity_poly.entity_id
_entity_poly.type
_entity_poly.pdbx_seq_one_letter_code
_entity_poly.pdbx_strand_id
1 'polypeptide(L)'
;IHITMYAVLTMFALLETKKRGVSTQSYIIVIASSIMYSGTIELLQQLFPPRVSSWYDFLANIVGCVIAFALYKIVFNKALQ
;
A
#
# COMPACT_ATOMS: atom_id res chain seq x y z
N ILE A 1 13.04 4.59 1.00
CA ILE A 1 11.93 5.27 1.73
C ILE A 1 10.58 4.87 1.15
N HIS A 2 10.37 5.03 -0.17
CA HIS A 2 9.16 4.65 -0.90
C HIS A 2 8.58 3.27 -0.52
N ILE A 3 9.36 2.19 -0.69
CA ILE A 3 8.94 0.82 -0.36
C ILE A 3 8.43 0.73 1.09
N THR A 4 9.25 1.16 2.06
CA THR A 4 8.92 1.07 3.48
C THR A 4 7.70 1.91 3.85
N MET A 5 7.62 3.14 3.34
CA MET A 5 6.54 4.08 3.64
C MET A 5 5.20 3.55 3.16
N TYR A 6 5.13 3.12 1.89
CA TYR A 6 3.89 2.59 1.32
C TYR A 6 3.57 1.18 1.86
N ALA A 7 4.58 0.38 2.22
CA ALA A 7 4.33 -0.87 2.93
C ALA A 7 3.66 -0.64 4.29
N VAL A 8 4.14 0.33 5.08
CA VAL A 8 3.54 0.67 6.38
C VAL A 8 2.13 1.23 6.20
N LEU A 9 1.93 2.14 5.25
CA LEU A 9 0.61 2.71 4.95
C LEU A 9 -0.41 1.61 4.60
N THR A 10 -0.05 0.74 3.65
CA THR A 10 -0.92 -0.37 3.23
C THR A 10 -1.16 -1.35 4.38
N MET A 11 -0.14 -1.65 5.19
CA MET A 11 -0.31 -2.51 6.37
C MET A 11 -1.35 -1.94 7.35
N PHE A 12 -1.28 -0.66 7.68
CA PHE A 12 -2.27 -0.02 8.56
C PHE A 12 -3.68 -0.11 7.99
N ALA A 13 -3.85 0.14 6.69
CA ALA A 13 -5.15 0.03 6.05
C ALA A 13 -5.71 -1.41 6.08
N LEU A 14 -4.85 -2.42 5.87
CA LEU A 14 -5.23 -3.83 5.96
C LEU A 14 -5.60 -4.24 7.39
N LEU A 15 -4.86 -3.78 8.40
CA LEU A 15 -5.15 -4.06 9.82
C LEU A 15 -6.48 -3.42 10.26
N GLU A 16 -6.75 -2.19 9.85
CA GLU A 16 -8.03 -1.53 10.14
C GLU A 16 -9.20 -2.25 9.46
N THR A 17 -9.01 -2.69 8.21
CA THR A 17 -9.98 -3.50 7.47
C THR A 17 -10.28 -4.81 8.20
N LYS A 18 -9.24 -5.48 8.71
CA LYS A 18 -9.40 -6.67 9.56
C LYS A 18 -10.18 -6.38 10.84
N LYS A 19 -9.81 -5.32 11.55
CA LYS A 19 -10.42 -4.92 12.82
C LYS A 19 -11.92 -4.63 12.67
N ARG A 20 -12.32 -4.04 11.53
CA ARG A 20 -13.72 -3.76 11.22
C ARG A 20 -14.52 -5.01 10.81
N GLY A 21 -13.87 -6.14 10.54
CA GLY A 21 -14.54 -7.37 10.14
C GLY A 21 -15.29 -7.25 8.81
N VAL A 22 -14.83 -6.37 7.90
CA VAL A 22 -15.47 -6.17 6.60
C VAL A 22 -15.20 -7.33 5.64
N SER A 23 -15.92 -7.34 4.51
CA SER A 23 -15.85 -8.42 3.53
C SER A 23 -14.46 -8.61 2.94
N THR A 24 -14.18 -9.83 2.47
CA THR A 24 -12.90 -10.17 1.81
C THR A 24 -12.62 -9.28 0.59
N GLN A 25 -13.65 -8.79 -0.09
CA GLN A 25 -13.51 -7.87 -1.22
C GLN A 25 -12.92 -6.52 -0.80
N SER A 26 -13.13 -6.07 0.44
CA SER A 26 -12.57 -4.82 0.94
C SER A 26 -11.04 -4.81 0.95
N TYR A 27 -10.38 -5.95 1.08
CA TYR A 27 -8.92 -6.04 1.02
C TYR A 27 -8.38 -5.71 -0.38
N ILE A 28 -9.08 -6.13 -1.43
CA ILE A 28 -8.72 -5.80 -2.82
C ILE A 28 -8.85 -4.29 -3.03
N ILE A 29 -9.95 -3.70 -2.54
CA ILE A 29 -10.20 -2.26 -2.62
C ILE A 29 -9.10 -1.48 -1.90
N VAL A 30 -8.65 -1.92 -0.73
CA VAL A 30 -7.57 -1.28 0.05
C VAL A 30 -6.23 -1.30 -0.68
N ILE A 31 -5.88 -2.40 -1.34
CA ILE A 31 -4.63 -2.49 -2.10
C ILE A 31 -4.72 -1.59 -3.33
N ALA A 32 -5.82 -1.67 -4.07
CA ALA A 32 -6.04 -0.84 -5.25
C ALA A 32 -6.01 0.66 -4.90
N SER A 33 -6.71 1.07 -3.84
CA SER A 33 -6.73 2.46 -3.38
C SER A 33 -5.36 2.92 -2.86
N SER A 34 -4.59 2.06 -2.18
CA SER A 34 -3.22 2.37 -1.75
C SER A 34 -2.28 2.62 -2.93
N ILE A 35 -2.35 1.77 -3.96
CA ILE A 35 -1.55 1.93 -5.19
C ILE A 35 -1.94 3.23 -5.90
N MET A 36 -3.24 3.46 -6.12
CA MET A 36 -3.73 4.68 -6.76
C MET A 36 -3.30 5.93 -5.98
N TYR A 37 -3.47 5.92 -4.65
CA TYR A 37 -3.04 7.01 -3.78
C TYR A 37 -1.54 7.28 -3.91
N SER A 38 -0.71 6.23 -3.92
CA SER A 38 0.73 6.38 -4.10
C SER A 38 1.12 6.99 -5.44
N GLY A 39 0.43 6.63 -6.52
CA GLY A 39 0.66 7.20 -7.85
C GLY A 39 0.23 8.66 -7.93
N THR A 40 -0.91 9.02 -7.32
CA THR A 40 -1.35 10.41 -7.24
C THR A 40 -0.34 11.28 -6.49
N ILE A 41 0.22 10.78 -5.38
CA ILE A 41 1.26 11.51 -4.63
C ILE A 41 2.52 11.69 -5.48
N GLU A 42 2.94 10.65 -6.22
CA GLU A 42 4.10 10.73 -7.12
C GLU A 42 3.89 11.79 -8.22
N LEU A 43 2.70 11.85 -8.82
CA LEU A 43 2.35 12.88 -9.79
C LEU A 43 2.31 14.28 -9.15
N LEU A 44 1.75 14.39 -7.95
CA LEU A 44 1.66 15.64 -7.21
C LEU A 44 3.06 16.19 -6.88
N GLN A 45 4.04 15.32 -6.62
CA GLN A 45 5.41 15.74 -6.33
C GLN A 45 6.05 16.57 -7.45
N GLN A 46 5.60 16.43 -8.70
CA GLN A 46 6.08 17.28 -9.81
C GLN A 46 5.77 18.76 -9.61
N LEU A 47 4.74 19.09 -8.82
CA LEU A 47 4.35 20.47 -8.51
C LEU A 47 5.21 21.11 -7.41
N PHE A 48 6.11 20.34 -6.78
CA PHE A 48 6.92 20.80 -5.65
C PHE A 48 8.43 20.59 -5.92
N PRO A 49 9.07 21.44 -6.76
CA PRO A 49 10.51 21.41 -6.99
C PRO A 49 11.30 21.49 -5.67
N PRO A 50 12.42 20.76 -5.50
CA PRO A 50 13.21 20.06 -6.51
C PRO A 50 12.81 18.60 -6.75
N ARG A 51 11.67 18.14 -6.20
CA ARG A 51 11.23 16.74 -6.39
C ARG A 51 10.73 16.55 -7.82
N VAL A 52 11.16 15.46 -8.43
CA VAL A 52 10.72 15.04 -9.77
C VAL A 52 10.08 13.68 -9.61
N SER A 53 8.88 13.53 -10.17
CA SER A 53 8.23 12.23 -10.26
C SER A 53 9.12 11.25 -11.02
N SER A 54 9.25 10.05 -10.47
CA SER A 54 10.03 8.98 -11.07
C SER A 54 9.16 7.74 -11.20
N TRP A 55 9.18 7.13 -12.39
CA TRP A 55 8.56 5.84 -12.60
C TRP A 55 9.16 4.74 -11.70
N TYR A 56 10.45 4.87 -11.35
CA TYR A 56 11.09 3.96 -10.40
C TYR A 56 10.56 4.13 -8.99
N ASP A 57 10.26 5.37 -8.57
CA ASP A 57 9.67 5.64 -7.27
C ASP A 57 8.21 5.15 -7.22
N PHE A 58 7.44 5.34 -8.29
CA PHE A 58 6.11 4.74 -8.42
C PHE A 58 6.15 3.20 -8.33
N LEU A 59 7.10 2.56 -9.03
CA LEU A 59 7.28 1.11 -8.95
C LEU A 59 7.66 0.68 -7.53
N ALA A 60 8.55 1.42 -6.86
CA ALA A 60 8.91 1.18 -5.46
C ALA A 60 7.70 1.31 -4.51
N ASN A 61 6.79 2.25 -4.77
CA ASN A 61 5.55 2.39 -4.02
C ASN A 61 4.67 1.14 -4.17
N ILE A 62 4.48 0.65 -5.41
CA ILE A 62 3.73 -0.59 -5.70
C ILE A 62 4.36 -1.80 -4.99
N VAL A 63 5.68 -1.94 -5.07
CA VAL A 63 6.42 -3.02 -4.38
C VAL A 63 6.16 -2.96 -2.87
N GLY A 64 6.16 -1.77 -2.27
CA GLY A 64 5.78 -1.57 -0.87
C GLY A 64 4.38 -2.11 -0.55
N CYS A 65 3.37 -1.74 -1.34
CA CYS A 65 1.99 -2.21 -1.19
C CYS A 65 1.89 -3.75 -1.28
N VAL A 66 2.60 -4.37 -2.25
CA VAL A 66 2.61 -5.82 -2.45
C VAL A 66 3.28 -6.55 -1.30
N ILE A 67 4.43 -6.05 -0.81
CA ILE A 67 5.13 -6.62 0.35
C ILE A 67 4.22 -6.58 1.58
N ALA A 68 3.54 -5.45 1.84
CA ALA A 68 2.62 -5.34 2.97
C ALA A 68 1.49 -6.38 2.91
N PHE A 69 0.90 -6.58 1.74
CA PHE A 69 -0.14 -7.59 1.55
C PHE A 69 0.40 -9.01 1.75
N ALA A 70 1.58 -9.33 1.22
CA ALA A 70 2.21 -10.63 1.41
C ALA A 70 2.50 -10.91 2.89
N LEU A 71 3.07 -9.95 3.61
CA LEU A 71 3.32 -10.04 5.05
C LEU A 71 2.03 -10.18 5.84
N TYR A 72 1.00 -9.40 5.52
CA TYR A 72 -0.32 -9.50 6.13
C TYR A 72 -0.88 -10.92 5.97
N LYS A 73 -0.82 -11.49 4.76
CA LYS A 73 -1.23 -12.88 4.54
C LYS A 73 -0.38 -13.86 5.36
N ILE A 74 0.94 -13.72 5.40
CA ILE A 74 1.80 -14.65 6.16
C ILE A 74 1.45 -14.65 7.64
N VAL A 75 1.23 -13.47 8.23
CA VAL A 75 0.93 -13.32 9.67
C VAL A 75 -0.48 -13.82 9.99
N PHE A 76 -1.47 -13.52 9.15
CA PHE A 76 -2.88 -13.76 9.47
C PHE A 76 -3.53 -14.96 8.78
N ASN A 77 -2.96 -15.53 7.71
CA ASN A 77 -3.40 -16.84 7.22
C ASN A 77 -3.03 -17.98 8.18
N LYS A 78 -1.99 -17.80 9.02
CA LYS A 78 -1.69 -18.78 10.09
C LYS A 78 -2.72 -18.80 11.21
N ALA A 79 -3.60 -17.80 11.29
CA ALA A 79 -4.64 -17.69 12.32
C ALA A 79 -6.02 -18.21 11.85
N LEU A 80 -6.10 -18.79 10.65
CA LEU A 80 -7.33 -19.31 10.02
C LEU A 80 -7.25 -20.82 9.72
N GLN A 81 -6.25 -21.51 10.26
CA GLN A 81 -6.20 -22.97 10.38
C GLN A 81 -6.32 -23.33 11.86
#